data_AF-A0A968R633-F1
#
_entry.id   AF-A0A968R633-F1
#
_cell.length_a   1.000
_cell.length_b   1.000
_cell.length_c   1.000
_cell.angle_alpha   90.00
_cell.angle_beta   90.00
_cell.angle_gamma   90.00
#
_symmetry.space_group_name_H-M   'P 1'
#
loop_
_entity.id
_entity.type
_entity.pdbx_description
1 polymer ?
#
loop_
_entity_poly.entity_id
_entity_poly.type
_entity_poly.pdbx_seq_one_letter_code
_entity_poly.pdbx_strand_id
1 'polypeptide(L)'
;MTNTASASQHSNNFPFDFAPQPTQDADLLQQLDFVPGLKEVLTLRQVHALEHATVWVLSQSGGTMGGDNELLGGMSTDRGFYLYGRVNIVQLRAAVQSALLRISSGEWDLAVHPRCGTNLSVGMLLAAGLAVGINLALPRGPILQFLGLGAAAVAAAQLAPDLGALAQRYVTTAIPFNLSVVDVSLTRDMWGREAHFVRVRWVE
;
A
#
# COMPACT_ATOMS: atom_id res chain seq x y z
N MET A 1 34.63 -16.72 -14.04
CA MET A 1 34.55 -15.57 -13.13
C MET A 1 33.08 -15.29 -12.91
N THR A 2 32.51 -15.88 -11.86
CA THR A 2 31.09 -15.80 -11.50
C THR A 2 30.96 -14.83 -10.35
N ASN A 3 30.33 -13.67 -10.58
CA ASN A 3 30.04 -12.69 -9.55
C ASN A 3 28.62 -12.93 -9.05
N THR A 4 28.48 -13.68 -7.96
CA THR A 4 27.28 -13.75 -7.15
C THR A 4 27.13 -12.42 -6.42
N ALA A 5 26.18 -11.59 -6.87
CA ALA A 5 25.77 -10.40 -6.15
C ALA A 5 25.00 -10.84 -4.90
N SER A 6 25.60 -10.59 -3.74
CA SER A 6 25.02 -10.82 -2.42
C SER A 6 23.73 -10.02 -2.26
N ALA A 7 22.61 -10.72 -2.11
CA ALA A 7 21.37 -10.12 -1.62
C ALA A 7 21.61 -9.66 -0.18
N SER A 8 21.53 -8.35 0.05
CA SER A 8 21.56 -7.77 1.39
C SER A 8 20.29 -8.16 2.14
N GLN A 9 20.37 -9.22 2.95
CA GLN A 9 19.37 -9.50 3.98
C GLN A 9 19.51 -8.46 5.08
N HIS A 10 18.67 -7.42 5.03
CA HIS A 10 18.39 -6.62 6.22
C HIS A 10 17.34 -7.39 7.03
N SER A 11 17.80 -8.18 7.99
CA SER A 11 16.94 -8.84 8.98
C SER A 11 16.41 -7.79 9.96
N ASN A 12 15.29 -7.18 9.61
CA ASN A 12 14.51 -6.37 10.54
C ASN A 12 13.87 -7.30 11.58
N ASN A 13 14.59 -7.50 12.68
CA ASN A 13 14.20 -8.34 13.81
C ASN A 13 13.09 -7.63 14.63
N PHE A 14 11.88 -7.55 14.07
CA PHE A 14 10.68 -7.14 14.80
C PHE A 14 10.05 -8.38 15.48
N PRO A 15 9.45 -8.24 16.67
CA PRO A 15 8.86 -9.38 17.41
C PRO A 15 7.62 -10.00 16.74
N PHE A 16 7.18 -9.45 15.61
CA PHE A 16 6.10 -9.97 14.78
C PHE A 16 6.69 -10.28 13.40
N ASP A 17 7.14 -11.52 13.20
CA ASP A 17 7.54 -11.96 11.87
C ASP A 17 6.32 -11.89 10.95
N PHE A 18 6.44 -11.12 9.87
CA PHE A 18 5.41 -11.06 8.86
C PHE A 18 5.42 -12.35 8.05
N ALA A 19 4.54 -13.29 8.41
CA ALA A 19 4.38 -14.59 7.78
C ALA A 19 2.92 -14.78 7.30
N PRO A 20 2.51 -14.13 6.20
CA PRO A 20 1.16 -14.23 5.67
C PRO A 20 0.87 -15.68 5.24
N GLN A 21 -0.30 -16.20 5.60
CA GLN A 21 -0.73 -17.55 5.24
C GLN A 21 -1.68 -17.52 4.04
N PRO A 22 -1.50 -18.40 3.04
CA PRO A 22 -2.33 -18.40 1.83
C PRO A 22 -3.84 -18.50 2.06
N THR A 23 -4.28 -19.22 3.09
CA THR A 23 -5.70 -19.45 3.37
C THR A 23 -6.30 -18.46 4.36
N GLN A 24 -5.49 -17.59 4.97
CA GLN A 24 -5.90 -16.77 6.13
C GLN A 24 -7.19 -15.99 5.90
N ASP A 25 -7.29 -15.27 4.78
CA ASP A 25 -8.45 -14.43 4.50
C ASP A 25 -9.68 -15.27 4.07
N ALA A 26 -9.46 -16.40 3.39
CA ALA A 26 -10.54 -17.33 3.04
C ALA A 26 -11.12 -18.01 4.27
N ASP A 27 -10.27 -18.48 5.19
CA ASP A 27 -10.67 -19.09 6.45
C ASP A 27 -11.44 -18.09 7.33
N LEU A 28 -10.97 -16.83 7.37
CA LEU A 28 -11.63 -15.75 8.10
C LEU A 28 -13.02 -15.46 7.54
N LEU A 29 -13.16 -15.44 6.21
CA LEU A 29 -14.46 -15.27 5.55
C LEU A 29 -15.41 -16.42 5.83
N GLN A 30 -14.92 -17.65 5.87
CA GLN A 30 -15.74 -18.81 6.18
C GLN A 30 -16.26 -18.78 7.63
N GLN A 31 -15.45 -18.29 8.56
CA GLN A 31 -15.81 -18.22 9.99
C GLN A 31 -16.73 -17.04 10.31
N LEU A 32 -16.60 -15.94 9.57
CA LEU A 32 -17.27 -14.66 9.85
C LEU A 32 -18.13 -14.18 8.67
N ASP A 33 -18.71 -15.11 7.91
CA ASP A 33 -19.55 -14.83 6.74
C ASP A 33 -20.77 -13.94 7.05
N PHE A 34 -21.21 -13.94 8.31
CA PHE A 34 -22.29 -13.12 8.84
C PHE A 34 -21.91 -11.63 9.01
N VAL A 35 -20.63 -11.27 8.97
CA VAL A 35 -20.17 -9.87 9.15
C VAL A 35 -20.33 -9.10 7.84
N PRO A 36 -21.25 -8.12 7.77
CA PRO A 36 -21.45 -7.35 6.55
C PRO A 36 -20.19 -6.56 6.17
N GLY A 37 -19.79 -6.58 4.90
CA GLY A 37 -18.65 -5.81 4.41
C GLY A 37 -17.28 -6.48 4.59
N LEU A 38 -17.20 -7.63 5.28
CA LEU A 38 -15.92 -8.29 5.57
C LEU A 38 -15.20 -8.70 4.28
N LYS A 39 -15.93 -9.29 3.33
CA LYS A 39 -15.38 -9.70 2.04
C LYS A 39 -14.83 -8.53 1.25
N GLU A 40 -15.55 -7.42 1.24
CA GLU A 40 -15.16 -6.20 0.56
C GLU A 40 -13.88 -5.62 1.15
N VAL A 41 -13.76 -5.60 2.49
CA VAL A 41 -12.55 -5.12 3.18
C VAL A 41 -11.35 -6.03 2.91
N LEU A 42 -11.51 -7.35 2.99
CA LEU A 42 -10.41 -8.30 2.72
C LEU A 42 -9.98 -8.25 1.26
N THR A 43 -10.94 -8.20 0.34
CA THR A 43 -10.67 -8.02 -1.09
C THR A 43 -9.92 -6.71 -1.35
N LEU A 44 -10.36 -5.60 -0.74
CA LEU A 44 -9.72 -4.30 -0.89
C LEU A 44 -8.25 -4.33 -0.44
N ARG A 45 -7.93 -4.98 0.68
CA ARG A 45 -6.55 -5.10 1.17
C ARG A 45 -5.67 -5.87 0.19
N GLN A 46 -6.17 -6.97 -0.38
CA GLN A 46 -5.44 -7.74 -1.39
C GLN A 46 -5.27 -6.96 -2.70
N VAL A 47 -6.31 -6.24 -3.13
CA VAL A 47 -6.26 -5.37 -4.31
C VAL A 47 -5.20 -4.27 -4.12
N HIS A 48 -5.15 -3.66 -2.94
CA HIS A 48 -4.19 -2.61 -2.61
C HIS A 48 -2.73 -3.11 -2.64
N ALA A 49 -2.47 -4.33 -2.16
CA ALA A 49 -1.15 -4.92 -2.30
C ALA A 49 -0.78 -5.17 -3.78
N LEU A 50 -1.73 -5.66 -4.59
CA LEU A 50 -1.51 -5.89 -6.02
C LEU A 50 -1.27 -4.58 -6.79
N GLU A 51 -1.95 -3.50 -6.42
CA GLU A 51 -1.71 -2.15 -6.94
C GLU A 51 -0.26 -1.72 -6.66
N HIS A 52 0.18 -1.80 -5.40
CA HIS A 52 1.56 -1.48 -5.02
C HIS A 52 2.59 -2.31 -5.80
N ALA A 53 2.38 -3.62 -5.87
CA ALA A 53 3.27 -4.50 -6.61
C ALA A 53 3.31 -4.15 -8.11
N THR A 54 2.17 -3.82 -8.71
CA THR A 54 2.10 -3.41 -10.13
C THR A 54 2.91 -2.14 -10.37
N VAL A 55 2.79 -1.15 -9.49
CA VAL A 55 3.57 0.10 -9.55
C VAL A 55 5.07 -0.18 -9.40
N TRP A 56 5.47 -1.08 -8.50
CA TRP A 56 6.86 -1.53 -8.38
C TRP A 56 7.38 -2.19 -9.67
N VAL A 57 6.63 -3.12 -10.25
CA VAL A 57 7.05 -3.81 -11.50
C VAL A 57 7.17 -2.83 -12.67
N LEU A 58 6.23 -1.89 -12.81
CA LEU A 58 6.28 -0.85 -13.83
C LEU A 58 7.53 0.03 -13.66
N SER A 59 7.88 0.37 -12.42
CA SER A 59 9.07 1.18 -12.11
C SER A 59 10.38 0.50 -12.46
N GLN A 60 10.44 -0.84 -12.36
CA GLN A 60 11.63 -1.63 -12.65
C GLN A 60 11.84 -1.85 -14.16
N SER A 61 10.76 -1.83 -14.94
CA SER A 61 10.79 -2.11 -16.38
C SER A 61 11.19 -0.90 -17.24
N GLY A 62 11.18 0.31 -16.69
CA GLY A 62 11.40 1.60 -17.38
C GLY A 62 12.85 2.01 -17.64
N GLY A 63 13.75 1.08 -18.00
CA GLY A 63 15.16 1.40 -18.26
C GLY A 63 15.38 2.41 -19.41
N THR A 64 16.21 3.44 -19.15
CA THR A 64 16.83 4.41 -20.10
C THR A 64 16.02 5.62 -20.61
N MET A 65 14.85 5.92 -20.05
CA MET A 65 14.25 7.26 -20.12
C MET A 65 13.69 7.60 -18.73
N GLY A 66 14.40 8.46 -17.99
CA GLY A 66 13.97 8.95 -16.68
C GLY A 66 12.62 9.64 -16.76
N GLY A 67 11.57 8.91 -16.42
CA GLY A 67 10.18 9.34 -16.44
C GLY A 67 9.39 8.63 -15.35
N ASP A 68 9.85 8.84 -14.12
CA ASP A 68 9.02 9.14 -12.96
C ASP A 68 7.82 8.22 -12.71
N ASN A 69 8.09 7.15 -11.96
CA ASN A 69 7.06 6.49 -11.14
C ASN A 69 6.29 7.53 -10.29
N GLU A 70 6.87 8.72 -10.06
CA GLU A 70 6.26 9.90 -9.43
C GLU A 70 4.91 10.30 -10.03
N LEU A 71 4.69 10.02 -11.32
CA LEU A 71 3.45 10.36 -12.03
C LEU A 71 2.40 9.23 -12.03
N LEU A 72 2.75 8.03 -11.55
CA LEU A 72 1.79 6.94 -11.39
C LEU A 72 1.07 7.09 -10.05
N GLY A 73 -0.25 7.21 -10.10
CA GLY A 73 -1.13 7.22 -8.95
C GLY A 73 -2.08 6.02 -9.00
N GLY A 74 -2.32 5.37 -7.86
CA GLY A 74 -3.26 4.27 -7.78
C GLY A 74 -4.44 4.58 -6.86
N MET A 75 -5.56 3.90 -7.11
CA MET A 75 -6.74 3.96 -6.26
C MET A 75 -7.43 2.60 -6.26
N SER A 76 -7.31 1.89 -5.14
CA SER A 76 -7.86 0.57 -4.94
C SER A 76 -9.34 0.56 -4.54
N THR A 77 -10.06 -0.46 -5.00
CA THR A 77 -11.48 -0.75 -4.68
C THR A 77 -11.63 -2.24 -4.39
N ASP A 78 -12.79 -2.66 -3.89
CA ASP A 78 -13.16 -4.06 -3.69
C ASP A 78 -13.35 -4.86 -5.00
N ARG A 79 -13.27 -4.20 -6.18
CA ARG A 79 -13.41 -4.85 -7.50
C ARG A 79 -12.15 -4.80 -8.36
N GLY A 80 -11.08 -4.19 -7.86
CA GLY A 80 -9.91 -3.87 -8.65
C GLY A 80 -9.35 -2.50 -8.33
N PHE A 81 -8.36 -2.04 -9.09
CA PHE A 81 -7.74 -0.74 -8.86
C PHE A 81 -7.68 0.09 -10.13
N TYR A 82 -7.76 1.39 -9.95
CA TYR A 82 -7.46 2.37 -10.97
C TYR A 82 -5.97 2.68 -10.94
N LEU A 83 -5.37 2.80 -12.12
CA LEU A 83 -4.02 3.30 -12.29
C LEU A 83 -4.07 4.54 -13.18
N TYR A 84 -3.61 5.65 -12.64
CA TYR A 84 -3.51 6.94 -13.30
C TYR A 84 -2.07 7.19 -13.74
N GLY A 85 -1.89 7.80 -14.90
CA GLY A 85 -0.58 8.14 -15.46
C GLY A 85 -0.39 7.54 -16.86
N ARG A 86 0.74 7.90 -17.48
CA ARG A 86 1.04 7.47 -18.86
C ARG A 86 1.67 6.07 -18.83
N VAL A 87 0.87 5.05 -19.09
CA VAL A 87 1.34 3.67 -19.24
C VAL A 87 0.73 3.03 -20.48
N ASN A 88 1.52 2.25 -21.21
CA ASN A 88 0.99 1.45 -22.31
C ASN A 88 0.18 0.27 -21.75
N ILE A 89 -1.04 0.05 -22.26
CA ILE A 89 -1.93 -1.02 -21.75
C ILE A 89 -1.33 -2.43 -21.86
N VAL A 90 -0.50 -2.70 -22.87
CA VAL A 90 0.19 -3.99 -23.05
C VAL A 90 1.25 -4.16 -21.96
N GLN A 91 2.02 -3.10 -21.67
CA GLN A 91 2.99 -3.10 -20.57
C GLN A 91 2.29 -3.24 -19.22
N LEU A 92 1.16 -2.56 -19.01
CA LEU A 92 0.36 -2.68 -17.80
C LEU A 92 -0.13 -4.11 -17.58
N ARG A 93 -0.67 -4.76 -18.63
CA ARG A 93 -1.11 -6.17 -18.54
C ARG A 93 0.04 -7.09 -18.13
N ALA A 94 1.21 -6.94 -18.73
CA ALA A 94 2.38 -7.72 -18.36
C ALA A 94 2.83 -7.43 -16.92
N ALA A 95 2.82 -6.16 -16.51
CA ALA A 95 3.22 -5.76 -15.18
C ALA A 95 2.29 -6.29 -14.09
N VAL A 96 0.96 -6.25 -14.30
CA VAL A 96 -0.04 -6.78 -13.36
C VAL A 96 0.14 -8.28 -13.14
N GLN A 97 0.38 -9.04 -14.22
CA GLN A 97 0.59 -10.49 -14.12
C GLN A 97 1.91 -10.82 -13.40
N SER A 98 2.98 -10.10 -13.74
CA SER A 98 4.27 -10.24 -13.05
C SER A 98 4.18 -9.85 -11.58
N ALA A 99 3.47 -8.76 -11.27
CA ALA A 99 3.24 -8.31 -9.91
C ALA A 99 2.49 -9.35 -9.07
N LEU A 100 1.37 -9.87 -9.58
CA LEU A 100 0.59 -10.91 -8.92
C LEU A 100 1.42 -12.16 -8.65
N LEU A 101 2.20 -12.61 -9.64
CA LEU A 101 3.08 -13.76 -9.49
C LEU A 101 4.13 -13.53 -8.39
N ARG A 102 4.86 -12.41 -8.46
CA ARG A 102 5.98 -12.12 -7.56
C ARG A 102 5.54 -11.94 -6.11
N ILE A 103 4.48 -11.16 -5.89
CA ILE A 103 3.99 -10.89 -4.53
C ILE A 103 3.40 -12.16 -3.89
N SER A 104 2.70 -13.00 -4.66
CA SER A 104 2.17 -14.27 -4.16
C SER A 104 3.25 -15.34 -3.97
N SER A 105 4.39 -15.23 -4.69
CA SER A 105 5.52 -16.15 -4.57
C SER A 105 6.55 -15.79 -3.49
N GLY A 106 6.29 -14.77 -2.67
CA GLY A 106 7.15 -14.42 -1.52
C GLY A 106 7.83 -13.07 -1.58
N GLU A 107 7.70 -12.29 -2.65
CA GLU A 107 8.19 -10.90 -2.68
C GLU A 107 7.20 -9.96 -1.96
N TRP A 108 6.94 -10.24 -0.69
CA TRP A 108 5.90 -9.57 0.11
C TRP A 108 6.15 -8.09 0.38
N ASP A 109 7.40 -7.64 0.30
CA ASP A 109 7.74 -6.21 0.41
C ASP A 109 7.11 -5.37 -0.71
N LEU A 110 6.70 -6.00 -1.83
CA LEU A 110 5.94 -5.34 -2.89
C LEU A 110 4.55 -4.85 -2.42
N ALA A 111 4.03 -5.37 -1.30
CA ALA A 111 2.78 -4.92 -0.70
C ALA A 111 2.87 -3.54 -0.03
N VAL A 112 4.07 -3.00 0.16
CA VAL A 112 4.30 -1.70 0.82
C VAL A 112 4.93 -0.74 -0.18
N HIS A 113 4.41 0.48 -0.25
CA HIS A 113 4.92 1.50 -1.16
C HIS A 113 5.16 2.84 -0.43
N PRO A 114 6.31 3.50 -0.63
CA PRO A 114 6.69 4.71 0.11
C PRO A 114 5.77 5.91 -0.13
N ARG A 115 5.07 5.94 -1.27
CA ARG A 115 4.14 7.02 -1.65
C ARG A 115 2.66 6.65 -1.48
N CYS A 116 2.35 5.60 -0.73
CA CYS A 116 0.97 5.22 -0.43
C CYS A 116 0.28 6.33 0.39
N GLY A 117 -0.99 6.62 0.08
CA GLY A 117 -1.81 7.58 0.83
C GLY A 117 -1.93 7.24 2.32
N THR A 118 -1.83 5.96 2.70
CA THR A 118 -1.80 5.50 4.10
C THR A 118 -0.70 6.19 4.90
N ASN A 119 0.47 6.47 4.31
CA ASN A 119 1.57 7.17 5.00
C ASN A 119 1.17 8.59 5.40
N LEU A 120 0.48 9.30 4.50
CA LEU A 120 -0.03 10.64 4.77
C LEU A 120 -1.10 10.61 5.86
N SER A 121 -2.05 9.67 5.78
CA SER A 121 -3.11 9.51 6.79
C SER A 121 -2.55 9.21 8.18
N VAL A 122 -1.57 8.31 8.27
CA VAL A 122 -0.88 8.00 9.55
C VAL A 122 -0.14 9.23 10.08
N GLY A 123 0.59 9.95 9.24
CA GLY A 123 1.27 11.18 9.63
C GLY A 123 0.31 12.26 10.16
N MET A 124 -0.83 12.47 9.49
CA MET A 124 -1.87 13.40 9.95
C MET A 124 -2.47 12.98 11.29
N LEU A 125 -2.77 11.68 11.45
CA LEU A 125 -3.33 11.15 12.70
C LEU A 125 -2.35 11.32 13.87
N LEU A 126 -1.07 11.03 13.66
CA LEU A 126 -0.01 11.23 14.66
C LEU A 126 0.15 12.71 15.04
N ALA A 127 0.23 13.59 14.03
CA ALA A 127 0.36 15.02 14.26
C ALA A 127 -0.83 15.58 15.05
N ALA A 128 -2.05 15.22 14.66
CA ALA A 128 -3.28 15.64 15.35
C ALA A 128 -3.35 15.08 16.78
N GLY A 129 -3.08 13.77 16.95
CA GLY A 129 -3.11 13.11 18.26
C GLY A 129 -2.09 13.70 19.24
N LEU A 130 -0.84 13.91 18.78
CA LEU A 130 0.20 14.53 19.60
C LEU A 130 -0.11 15.99 19.90
N ALA A 131 -0.66 16.75 18.94
CA ALA A 131 -1.08 18.13 19.18
C ALA A 131 -2.18 18.23 20.25
N VAL A 132 -3.18 17.35 20.20
CA VAL A 132 -4.22 17.24 21.25
C VAL A 132 -3.57 16.87 22.58
N GLY A 133 -2.63 15.92 22.59
CA GLY A 133 -1.87 15.54 23.79
C GLY A 133 -1.14 16.72 24.42
N ILE A 134 -0.43 17.52 23.62
CA ILE A 134 0.23 18.75 24.09
C ILE A 134 -0.77 19.73 24.67
N ASN A 135 -1.91 19.93 24.01
CA ASN A 135 -2.92 20.87 24.47
C ASN A 135 -3.53 20.48 25.84
N LEU A 136 -3.66 19.17 26.09
CA LEU A 136 -4.18 18.64 27.35
C LEU A 136 -3.11 18.58 28.45
N ALA A 137 -1.85 18.28 28.10
CA ALA A 137 -0.78 18.07 29.07
C ALA A 137 -0.07 19.35 29.52
N LEU A 138 0.04 20.36 28.65
CA LEU A 138 0.77 21.60 28.96
C LEU A 138 -0.19 22.74 29.33
N PRO A 139 0.22 23.69 30.20
CA PRO A 139 -0.51 24.93 30.46
C PRO A 139 -0.92 25.65 29.16
N ARG A 140 -2.08 26.31 29.17
CA ARG A 140 -2.68 26.99 28.00
C ARG A 140 -2.00 28.33 27.63
N GLY A 141 -0.71 28.47 27.88
CA GLY A 141 0.06 29.66 27.54
C GLY A 141 0.59 29.63 26.09
N PRO A 142 0.61 30.75 25.35
CA PRO A 142 0.92 30.77 23.93
C PRO A 142 2.33 30.26 23.59
N ILE A 143 3.34 30.63 24.38
CA ILE A 143 4.74 30.24 24.13
C ILE A 143 4.91 28.72 24.31
N LEU A 144 4.41 28.19 25.42
CA LEU A 144 4.59 26.79 25.77
C LEU A 144 3.79 25.87 24.83
N GLN A 145 2.59 26.29 24.42
CA GLN A 145 1.80 25.61 23.40
C GLN A 145 2.50 25.62 22.05
N PHE A 146 3.06 26.76 21.62
CA PHE A 146 3.80 26.84 20.36
C PHE A 146 5.00 25.88 20.32
N LEU A 147 5.82 25.88 21.38
CA LEU A 147 6.96 24.96 21.50
C LEU A 147 6.50 23.49 21.54
N GLY A 148 5.45 23.21 22.31
CA GLY A 148 4.88 21.86 22.40
C GLY A 148 4.34 21.36 21.05
N LEU A 149 3.61 22.19 20.31
CA LEU A 149 3.11 21.86 18.98
C LEU A 149 4.26 21.64 17.99
N GLY A 150 5.32 22.45 18.06
CA GLY A 150 6.54 22.23 17.29
C GLY A 150 7.19 20.87 17.59
N ALA A 151 7.32 20.52 18.86
CA ALA A 151 7.83 19.22 19.29
C ALA A 151 6.94 18.05 18.83
N ALA A 152 5.62 18.20 18.92
CA ALA A 152 4.65 17.22 18.44
C ALA A 152 4.76 17.00 16.93
N ALA A 153 4.91 18.08 16.15
CA ALA A 153 5.08 17.98 14.70
C ALA A 153 6.37 17.24 14.31
N VAL A 154 7.49 17.55 14.98
CA VAL A 154 8.76 16.83 14.77
C VAL A 154 8.63 15.36 15.14
N ALA A 155 8.04 15.06 16.30
CA ALA A 155 7.82 13.67 16.72
C ALA A 155 6.93 12.90 15.73
N ALA A 156 5.83 13.51 15.26
CA ALA A 156 4.98 12.90 14.23
C ALA A 156 5.74 12.64 12.93
N ALA A 157 6.52 13.61 12.45
CA ALA A 157 7.30 13.47 11.21
C ALA A 157 8.35 12.36 11.30
N GLN A 158 8.97 12.17 12.47
CA GLN A 158 9.96 11.10 12.68
C GLN A 158 9.31 9.71 12.78
N LEU A 159 8.12 9.60 13.37
CA LEU A 159 7.44 8.32 13.56
C LEU A 159 6.60 7.88 12.35
N ALA A 160 6.12 8.84 11.54
CA ALA A 160 5.19 8.57 10.45
C ALA A 160 5.70 7.58 9.38
N PRO A 161 6.98 7.59 8.95
CA PRO A 161 7.45 6.65 7.92
C PRO A 161 7.33 5.19 8.36
N ASP A 162 7.83 4.86 9.55
CA ASP A 162 7.84 3.49 10.07
C ASP A 162 6.42 3.02 10.42
N LEU A 163 5.64 3.87 11.11
CA LEU A 163 4.26 3.55 11.45
C LEU A 163 3.36 3.47 10.21
N GLY A 164 3.64 4.27 9.17
CA GLY A 164 2.97 4.22 7.89
C GLY A 164 3.23 2.89 7.16
N ALA A 165 4.48 2.45 7.12
CA ALA A 165 4.85 1.15 6.54
C ALA A 165 4.21 -0.02 7.30
N LEU A 166 4.16 0.04 8.64
CA LEU A 166 3.48 -0.95 9.46
C LEU A 166 1.96 -0.95 9.22
N ALA A 167 1.34 0.23 9.16
CA ALA A 167 -0.08 0.34 8.86
C ALA A 167 -0.40 -0.21 7.46
N GLN A 168 0.46 0.03 6.47
CA GLN A 168 0.33 -0.60 5.17
C GLN A 168 0.35 -2.13 5.30
N ARG A 169 1.44 -2.68 5.84
CA ARG A 169 1.68 -4.12 5.94
C ARG A 169 0.61 -4.89 6.70
N TYR A 170 0.10 -4.33 7.80
CA TYR A 170 -0.77 -5.06 8.73
C TYR A 170 -2.23 -4.64 8.67
N VAL A 171 -2.55 -3.45 8.15
CA VAL A 171 -3.92 -2.91 8.17
C VAL A 171 -4.45 -2.70 6.77
N THR A 172 -3.73 -1.99 5.90
CA THR A 172 -4.31 -1.55 4.62
C THR A 172 -3.98 -2.45 3.44
N THR A 173 -3.03 -3.38 3.57
CA THR A 173 -2.69 -4.36 2.54
C THR A 173 -2.72 -5.80 3.07
N ALA A 174 -2.82 -6.75 2.15
CA ALA A 174 -2.75 -8.20 2.39
C ALA A 174 -2.22 -8.88 1.12
N ILE A 175 -1.49 -10.00 1.24
CA ILE A 175 -0.94 -10.68 0.06
C ILE A 175 -2.09 -11.27 -0.77
N PRO A 176 -2.14 -11.04 -2.10
CA PRO A 176 -3.27 -11.38 -2.95
C PRO A 176 -3.33 -12.88 -3.30
N PHE A 177 -3.55 -13.73 -2.29
CA PHE A 177 -3.70 -15.18 -2.48
C PHE A 177 -5.05 -15.57 -3.06
N ASN A 178 -6.07 -14.73 -2.88
CA ASN A 178 -7.45 -15.00 -3.28
C ASN A 178 -7.89 -14.13 -4.45
N LEU A 179 -6.96 -13.59 -5.25
CA LEU A 179 -7.32 -12.74 -6.39
C LEU A 179 -6.91 -13.35 -7.73
N SER A 180 -7.80 -13.19 -8.70
CA SER A 180 -7.52 -13.40 -10.11
C SER A 180 -7.76 -12.10 -10.89
N VAL A 181 -6.89 -11.81 -11.84
CA VAL A 181 -7.04 -10.64 -12.73
C VAL A 181 -7.96 -11.03 -13.87
N VAL A 182 -9.06 -10.28 -14.03
CA VAL A 182 -10.11 -10.59 -15.01
C VAL A 182 -9.90 -9.78 -16.30
N ASP A 183 -9.63 -8.49 -16.17
CA ASP A 183 -9.48 -7.59 -17.31
C ASP A 183 -8.59 -6.40 -16.96
N VAL A 184 -7.95 -5.84 -17.98
CA VAL A 184 -7.28 -4.54 -17.92
C VAL A 184 -7.80 -3.71 -19.07
N SER A 185 -8.59 -2.69 -18.74
CA SER A 185 -9.26 -1.80 -19.68
C SER A 185 -8.90 -0.34 -19.44
N LEU A 186 -8.99 0.45 -20.52
CA LEU A 186 -8.98 1.91 -20.42
C LEU A 186 -10.33 2.38 -19.89
N THR A 187 -10.29 3.36 -19.00
CA THR A 187 -11.48 3.96 -18.40
C THR A 187 -11.28 5.46 -18.22
N ARG A 188 -12.35 6.13 -17.82
CA ARG A 188 -12.32 7.51 -17.34
C ARG A 188 -12.92 7.54 -15.95
N ASP A 189 -12.29 8.28 -15.05
CA ASP A 189 -12.90 8.54 -13.75
C ASP A 189 -14.11 9.49 -13.87
N MET A 190 -14.78 9.74 -12.75
CA MET A 190 -15.96 10.63 -12.70
C MET A 190 -15.64 12.08 -13.09
N TRP A 191 -14.36 12.47 -13.08
CA TRP A 191 -13.87 13.79 -13.49
C TRP A 191 -13.33 13.79 -14.93
N GLY A 192 -13.51 12.70 -15.68
CA GLY A 192 -13.10 12.58 -17.09
C GLY A 192 -11.62 12.29 -17.31
N ARG A 193 -10.82 12.11 -16.25
CA ARG A 193 -9.39 11.81 -16.36
C ARG A 193 -9.21 10.38 -16.85
N GLU A 194 -8.30 10.21 -17.80
CA GLU A 194 -7.95 8.89 -18.32
C GLU A 194 -7.22 8.07 -17.25
N ALA A 195 -7.66 6.82 -17.12
CA ALA A 195 -7.08 5.85 -16.21
C ALA A 195 -7.16 4.46 -16.84
N HIS A 196 -6.42 3.53 -16.27
CA HIS A 196 -6.60 2.11 -16.52
C HIS A 196 -7.33 1.50 -15.33
N PHE A 197 -8.31 0.64 -15.59
CA PHE A 197 -8.94 -0.16 -14.54
C PHE A 197 -8.49 -1.61 -14.67
N VAL A 198 -7.87 -2.11 -13.61
CA VAL A 198 -7.49 -3.52 -13.47
C VAL A 198 -8.58 -4.18 -12.65
N ARG A 199 -9.46 -4.91 -13.33
CA ARG A 199 -10.56 -5.64 -12.70
C ARG A 199 -10.05 -6.95 -12.14
N VAL A 200 -10.40 -7.24 -10.89
CA VAL A 200 -10.10 -8.52 -10.25
C VAL A 200 -11.38 -9.25 -9.87
N ARG A 201 -11.23 -10.52 -9.51
CA ARG A 201 -12.26 -11.33 -8.89
C ARG A 201 -11.66 -12.16 -7.77
N TRP A 202 -12.39 -12.27 -6.67
CA TRP A 202 -12.09 -13.19 -5.58
C TRP A 202 -12.15 -14.66 -6.05
N VAL A 203 -11.11 -15.42 -5.73
CA VAL A 203 -11.01 -16.87 -5.94
C VAL A 203 -10.80 -17.57 -4.60
N GLU A 204 -11.54 -18.64 -4.38
CA GLU A 204 -11.41 -19.52 -3.20
C GLU A 204 -10.16 -20.38 -3.29
#